data_AF-A0A3D4BTS0-F1
#
_entry.id   AF-A0A3D4BTS0-F1
#
_cell.length_a   1.000
_cell.length_b   1.000
_cell.length_c   1.000
_cell.angle_alpha   90.00
_cell.angle_beta   90.00
_cell.angle_gamma   90.00
#
_symmetry.space_group_name_H-M   'P 1'
#
loop_
_entity.id
_entity.type
_entity.pdbx_description
1 polymer ?
#
loop_
_entity_poly.entity_id
_entity_poly.type
_entity_poly.pdbx_seq_one_letter_code
_entity_poly.pdbx_strand_id
1 'polypeptide(L)' 'RWFDLLAAGRAETTMNAQGLSIQTYQQLYPIPQSEIEKINKPAVLSQNPGY' A
#
# COMPACT_ATOMS: atom_id res chain seq x y z
N ARG A 1 10.60 -11.43 0.19
CA ARG A 1 11.50 -10.38 -0.33
C ARG A 1 10.85 -9.00 -0.34
N TRP A 2 9.67 -8.77 -0.94
CA TRP A 2 9.01 -7.45 -0.87
C TRP A 2 8.76 -6.97 0.57
N PHE A 3 8.13 -7.80 1.40
CA PHE A 3 7.86 -7.45 2.80
C PHE A 3 9.14 -7.22 3.64
N ASP A 4 10.24 -7.90 3.31
CA ASP A 4 11.54 -7.68 3.96
C ASP A 4 12.09 -6.28 3.64
N LEU A 5 11.90 -5.81 2.40
CA LEU A 5 12.28 -4.46 1.99
C LEU A 5 11.41 -3.39 2.66
N LEU A 6 10.12 -3.66 2.84
CA LEU A 6 9.21 -2.77 3.58
C LEU A 6 9.61 -2.67 5.04
N ALA A 7 9.83 -3.80 5.71
CA ALA A 7 10.26 -3.83 7.11
C ALA A 7 11.60 -3.12 7.34
N ALA A 8 12.51 -3.19 6.37
CA ALA A 8 13.80 -2.50 6.41
C ALA A 8 13.73 -1.02 5.96
N GLY A 9 12.58 -0.52 5.48
CA GLY A 9 12.46 0.83 4.94
C GLY A 9 13.21 1.07 3.62
N ARG A 10 13.51 0.01 2.87
CA ARG A 10 14.36 0.04 1.66
C ARG A 10 13.61 -0.19 0.36
N ALA A 11 12.30 -0.41 0.41
CA ALA A 11 11.47 -0.72 -0.75
C ALA A 11 11.65 0.28 -1.90
N GLU A 12 11.45 1.58 -1.66
CA GLU A 12 11.56 2.62 -2.70
C GLU A 12 12.95 2.69 -3.32
N THR A 13 14.00 2.79 -2.51
CA THR A 13 15.39 2.83 -2.99
C THR A 13 15.76 1.60 -3.83
N THR A 14 15.29 0.42 -3.40
CA THR A 14 15.62 -0.84 -4.06
C THR A 14 14.87 -1.00 -5.37
N MET A 15 13.59 -0.63 -5.41
CA MET A 15 12.78 -0.67 -6.63
C MET A 15 13.26 0.35 -7.65
N ASN A 16 13.56 1.59 -7.22
CA ASN A 16 14.12 2.62 -8.08
C ASN A 16 15.45 2.20 -8.71
N ALA A 17 16.33 1.53 -7.94
CA ALA A 17 17.58 0.98 -8.47
C ALA A 17 17.38 -0.13 -9.53
N GLN A 18 16.20 -0.75 -9.56
CA GLN A 18 15.79 -1.73 -10.59
C GLN A 18 15.02 -1.07 -11.75
N GLY A 19 14.92 0.26 -11.79
CA GLY A 19 14.15 0.99 -12.81
C GLY A 19 12.63 0.95 -12.58
N LEU A 20 12.18 0.46 -11.42
CA LEU A 20 10.77 0.42 -11.05
C LEU A 20 10.46 1.57 -10.09
N SER A 21 9.79 2.61 -10.61
CA SER A 21 9.33 3.71 -9.77
C SER A 21 8.05 3.30 -9.03
N ILE A 22 8.09 3.39 -7.70
CA ILE A 22 6.94 3.15 -6.83
C ILE A 22 6.67 4.39 -5.98
N GLN A 23 5.40 4.66 -5.72
CA GLN A 23 4.96 5.76 -4.85
C GLN A 23 4.85 5.29 -3.40
N THR A 24 5.04 6.17 -2.43
CA THR A 24 5.08 5.79 -1.00
C THR A 24 3.79 5.09 -0.55
N TYR A 25 2.61 5.51 -1.02
CA TYR A 25 1.34 4.86 -0.64
C TYR A 25 1.20 3.44 -1.20
N GLN A 26 1.94 3.10 -2.26
CA GLN A 26 1.93 1.76 -2.88
C GLN A 26 2.68 0.72 -2.06
N GLN A 27 3.28 1.12 -0.93
CA GLN A 27 3.86 0.21 0.05
C GLN A 27 2.79 -0.64 0.76
N LEU A 28 1.55 -0.15 0.80
CA LEU A 28 0.40 -0.85 1.38
C LEU A 28 -0.64 -1.08 0.28
N TYR A 29 -1.12 -2.32 0.12
CA TYR A 29 -2.12 -2.61 -0.90
C TYR A 29 -3.46 -1.93 -0.61
N PRO A 30 -4.26 -1.58 -1.64
CA PRO A 30 -5.60 -1.05 -1.42
C PRO A 30 -6.47 -2.12 -0.75
N ILE A 31 -7.35 -1.66 0.14
CA ILE A 31 -8.41 -2.50 0.67
C ILE A 31 -9.40 -2.77 -0.48
N PRO A 32 -9.84 -4.02 -0.68
CA PRO A 32 -10.81 -4.33 -1.73
C PRO A 32 -12.08 -3.51 -1.56
N GLN A 33 -12.51 -2.87 -2.64
CA GLN A 33 -13.69 -1.99 -2.64
C GLN A 33 -14.95 -2.69 -2.13
N SER A 34 -15.14 -3.97 -2.49
CA SER A 34 -16.28 -4.77 -2.02
C SER A 34 -16.31 -4.95 -0.51
N GLU A 35 -15.17 -4.98 0.19
CA GLU A 35 -15.11 -5.07 1.65
C GLU A 35 -15.47 -3.74 2.31
N ILE A 36 -15.05 -2.62 1.73
CA ILE A 36 -15.43 -1.26 2.17
C ILE A 36 -16.95 -1.09 2.03
N GLU A 37 -17.51 -1.49 0.89
CA GLU A 37 -18.94 -1.39 0.59
C GLU A 37 -19.79 -2.30 1.47
N LYS A 38 -19.31 -3.50 1.84
CA LYS A 38 -20.01 -4.38 2.79
C LYS A 38 -20.19 -3.75 4.16
N ILE A 39 -19.18 -3.03 4.65
CA ILE A 39 -19.24 -2.36 5.96
C ILE A 39 -20.06 -1.07 5.86
N ASN A 40 -19.90 -0.33 4.75
CA ASN A 40 -20.59 0.93 4.43
C ASN A 40 -20.55 1.97 5.57
N LYS A 41 -19.46 1.98 6.35
CA LYS A 41 -19.22 2.90 7.46
C LYS A 41 -17.76 3.34 7.43
N PRO A 42 -17.44 4.49 6.81
CA PRO A 42 -16.06 4.97 6.64
C PRO A 42 -15.31 5.16 7.96
N ALA A 43 -16.02 5.48 9.05
CA ALA A 43 -15.43 5.59 10.39
C ALA A 43 -14.95 4.25 10.96
N VAL A 44 -15.39 3.12 10.39
CA VAL A 44 -15.01 1.76 10.80
C VAL A 44 -13.96 1.18 9.84
N LEU A 45 -14.20 1.31 8.53
CA LEU A 45 -13.26 0.88 7.49
C LEU A 45 -13.21 1.92 6.38
N SER A 46 -12.12 2.67 6.34
CA SER A 46 -11.77 3.58 5.24
C SER A 46 -10.63 3.00 4.42
N GLN A 47 -10.49 3.47 3.18
CA GLN A 47 -9.36 3.11 2.34
C GLN A 47 -8.01 3.56 2.96
N ASN A 48 -6.94 2.86 2.59
CA ASN A 48 -5.57 3.24 2.93
C ASN A 48 -5.21 4.60 2.31
N PRO A 49 -4.41 5.44 2.99
CA PRO A 49 -4.07 6.76 2.48
C PRO A 49 -3.42 6.70 1.10
N GLY A 50 -3.90 7.53 0.16
CA GLY A 50 -3.39 7.62 -1.21
C GLY A 50 -4.10 6.73 -2.24
N TYR A 51 -5.05 5.89 -1.81
CA TYR A 51 -5.97 5.16 -2.68
C TYR A 51 -7.39 5.75 -2.65
#